data_AF-A0A4Z0A5L0-F1
#
_entry.id   AF-A0A4Z0A5L0-F1
#
_cell.length_a   1.000
_cell.length_b   1.000
_cell.length_c   1.000
_cell.angle_alpha   90.00
_cell.angle_beta   90.00
_cell.angle_gamma   90.00
#
_symmetry.space_group_name_H-M   'P 1'
#
loop_
_entity.id
_entity.type
_entity.pdbx_description
1 polymer ?
#
loop_
_entity_poly.entity_id
_entity_poly.type
_entity_poly.pdbx_seq_one_letter_code
_entity_poly.pdbx_strand_id
1 'polypeptide(L)'
;VSPGLHDQEGEGEEDEDTVHAVKTKVFKLTEGKDKEKRWGDMGVGILRLKKHKTTGARRMILRQSTTGKIIINFRIYPGLSPTLGKKNAVSFIGHGEDGAAIPYMLRFSKPEDGSELKATIEREVAAVKEAE
;
A
#
# COMPACT_ATOMS: atom_id res chain seq x y z
N VAL A 1 -15.33 0.36 17.03
CA VAL A 1 -16.03 0.87 15.83
C VAL A 1 -16.06 -0.28 14.84
N SER A 2 -17.22 -0.71 14.39
CA SER A 2 -17.31 -1.77 13.37
C SER A 2 -16.59 -1.30 12.09
N PRO A 3 -15.90 -2.19 11.37
CA PRO A 3 -15.29 -1.83 10.10
C PRO A 3 -16.35 -1.26 9.14
N GLY A 4 -15.99 -0.23 8.37
CA GLY A 4 -16.85 0.25 7.30
C GLY A 4 -17.08 -0.85 6.25
N LEU A 5 -18.13 -0.70 5.43
CA LEU A 5 -18.48 -1.67 4.38
C LEU A 5 -17.27 -2.04 3.49
N HIS A 6 -16.44 -1.04 3.14
CA HIS A 6 -15.28 -1.21 2.27
C HIS A 6 -13.95 -1.43 3.02
N ASP A 7 -13.99 -1.50 4.36
CA ASP A 7 -12.81 -1.78 5.19
C ASP A 7 -12.58 -3.29 5.37
N GLN A 8 -13.41 -4.12 4.75
CA GLN A 8 -13.26 -5.58 4.73
C GLN A 8 -12.46 -6.02 3.49
N GLU A 9 -12.07 -7.29 3.46
CA GLU A 9 -11.46 -7.89 2.26
C GLU A 9 -12.51 -7.91 1.13
N GLY A 10 -12.08 -7.63 -0.09
CA GLY A 10 -12.97 -7.55 -1.25
C GLY A 10 -12.78 -8.71 -2.23
N GLU A 11 -13.57 -8.71 -3.29
CA GLU A 11 -13.45 -9.65 -4.41
C GLU A 11 -12.02 -9.67 -4.97
N GLY A 12 -11.50 -10.88 -5.21
CA GLY A 12 -10.16 -11.13 -5.73
C GLY A 12 -9.05 -11.16 -4.66
N GLU A 13 -9.40 -11.25 -3.38
CA GLU A 13 -8.48 -11.39 -2.24
C GLU A 13 -8.62 -12.76 -1.53
N GLU A 14 -9.44 -13.68 -2.04
CA GLU A 14 -9.88 -14.93 -1.37
C GLU A 14 -8.74 -15.96 -1.19
N ASP A 15 -7.80 -16.00 -2.13
CA ASP A 15 -6.67 -16.94 -2.14
C ASP A 15 -5.42 -16.40 -1.43
N GLU A 16 -5.58 -15.34 -0.63
CA GLU A 16 -4.48 -14.66 0.03
C GLU A 16 -4.72 -14.52 1.53
N ASP A 17 -3.63 -14.59 2.30
CA ASP A 17 -3.62 -14.25 3.71
C ASP A 17 -3.20 -12.79 3.88
N THR A 18 -3.91 -12.05 4.74
CA THR A 18 -3.49 -10.72 5.16
C THR A 18 -2.39 -10.84 6.21
N VAL A 19 -1.17 -10.41 5.86
CA VAL A 19 -0.03 -10.41 6.79
C VAL A 19 0.05 -9.14 7.63
N HIS A 20 -0.51 -8.04 7.14
CA HIS A 20 -0.65 -6.78 7.87
C HIS A 20 -1.77 -5.95 7.28
N ALA A 21 -2.51 -5.23 8.13
CA ALA A 21 -3.57 -4.32 7.73
C ALA A 21 -3.53 -3.06 8.58
N VAL A 22 -3.57 -1.89 7.94
CA VAL A 22 -3.47 -0.60 8.65
C VAL A 22 -4.27 0.49 7.95
N LYS A 23 -4.95 1.32 8.74
CA LYS A 23 -5.70 2.47 8.22
C LYS A 23 -4.76 3.64 7.97
N THR A 24 -4.88 4.27 6.80
CA THR A 24 -3.97 5.34 6.39
C THR A 24 -4.63 6.35 5.47
N LYS A 25 -4.12 7.59 5.46
CA LYS A 25 -4.43 8.58 4.43
C LYS A 25 -3.40 8.50 3.31
N VAL A 26 -3.85 8.36 2.08
CA VAL A 26 -3.01 8.06 0.92
C VAL A 26 -2.86 9.28 0.04
N PHE A 27 -1.63 9.53 -0.41
CA PHE A 27 -1.32 10.48 -1.45
C PHE A 27 -0.57 9.77 -2.58
N LYS A 28 -0.92 10.11 -3.82
CA LYS A 28 -0.27 9.61 -5.04
C LYS A 28 0.34 10.80 -5.77
N LEU A 29 1.60 10.70 -6.19
CA LEU A 29 2.18 11.75 -7.03
C LEU A 29 1.60 11.63 -8.43
N THR A 30 0.97 12.69 -8.89
CA THR A 30 0.28 12.78 -10.19
C THR A 30 0.87 13.91 -11.00
N GLU A 31 0.84 13.79 -12.32
CA GLU A 31 1.22 14.87 -13.23
C GLU A 31 -0.02 15.70 -13.56
N GLY A 32 0.08 17.01 -13.35
CA GLY A 32 -0.97 17.96 -13.69
C GLY A 32 -1.07 18.21 -15.19
N LYS A 33 -2.10 18.95 -15.63
CA LYS A 33 -2.26 19.37 -17.04
C LYS A 33 -1.10 20.24 -17.54
N ASP A 34 -0.43 20.89 -16.61
CA ASP A 34 0.77 21.73 -16.76
C ASP A 34 2.08 20.94 -16.77
N LYS A 35 2.02 19.59 -16.71
CA LYS A 35 3.18 18.69 -16.55
C LYS A 35 3.92 18.83 -15.23
N GLU A 36 3.34 19.54 -14.26
CA GLU A 36 3.91 19.64 -12.92
C GLU A 36 3.47 18.47 -12.04
N LYS A 37 4.44 17.88 -11.33
CA LYS A 37 4.18 16.79 -10.39
C LYS A 37 3.61 17.35 -9.09
N ARG A 38 2.42 16.89 -8.71
CA ARG A 38 1.72 17.27 -7.48
C ARG A 38 1.22 16.06 -6.72
N TRP A 39 1.21 16.16 -5.39
CA TRP A 39 0.61 15.14 -4.54
C TRP A 39 -0.93 15.24 -4.60
N GLY A 40 -1.57 14.25 -5.19
CA GLY A 40 -3.02 14.09 -5.16
C GLY A 40 -3.47 13.38 -3.88
N ASP A 41 -4.50 13.91 -3.23
CA ASP A 41 -5.15 13.26 -2.08
C ASP A 41 -6.08 12.14 -2.58
N MET A 42 -5.76 10.91 -2.22
CA MET A 42 -6.53 9.72 -2.62
C MET A 42 -7.50 9.26 -1.53
N GLY A 43 -7.64 10.03 -0.45
CA GLY A 43 -8.52 9.73 0.67
C GLY A 43 -7.93 8.76 1.69
N VAL A 44 -8.81 8.19 2.51
CA VAL A 44 -8.48 7.25 3.58
C VAL A 44 -8.88 5.84 3.16
N GLY A 45 -8.05 4.85 3.49
CA GLY A 45 -8.33 3.45 3.23
C GLY A 45 -7.58 2.52 4.16
N ILE A 46 -7.84 1.22 3.99
CA ILE A 46 -7.09 0.16 4.66
C ILE A 46 -6.05 -0.37 3.68
N LEU A 47 -4.77 -0.16 3.98
CA LEU A 47 -3.67 -0.82 3.30
C LEU A 47 -3.57 -2.24 3.84
N ARG A 48 -3.45 -3.23 2.96
CA ARG A 48 -3.14 -4.61 3.30
C ARG A 48 -1.90 -5.06 2.57
N LEU A 49 -1.06 -5.79 3.29
CA LEU A 49 -0.04 -6.65 2.69
C LEU A 49 -0.61 -8.06 2.64
N LYS A 50 -0.53 -8.68 1.48
CA LYS A 50 -1.17 -9.96 1.16
C LYS A 50 -0.13 -10.96 0.69
N LYS A 51 -0.30 -12.22 1.08
CA LYS A 51 0.49 -13.36 0.62
C LYS A 51 -0.42 -14.42 0.06
N HIS A 52 -0.22 -14.81 -1.20
CA HIS A 52 -0.98 -15.87 -1.83
C HIS A 52 -0.70 -17.22 -1.17
N LYS A 53 -1.77 -17.96 -0.84
CA LYS A 53 -1.73 -19.20 -0.05
C LYS A 53 -0.92 -20.30 -0.70
N THR A 54 -1.05 -20.47 -2.02
CA THR A 54 -0.35 -21.51 -2.78
C THR A 54 0.97 -21.05 -3.40
N THR A 55 0.98 -19.93 -4.13
CA THR A 55 2.17 -19.47 -4.86
C THR A 55 3.20 -18.74 -3.98
N GLY A 56 2.79 -18.28 -2.79
CA GLY A 56 3.62 -17.43 -1.94
C GLY A 56 3.84 -16.01 -2.50
N ALA A 57 3.24 -15.67 -3.64
CA ALA A 57 3.34 -14.34 -4.23
C ALA A 57 2.80 -13.28 -3.26
N ARG A 58 3.48 -12.13 -3.19
CA ARG A 58 3.17 -11.06 -2.23
C ARG A 58 2.75 -9.78 -2.94
N ARG A 59 1.73 -9.10 -2.42
CA ARG A 59 1.27 -7.82 -2.95
C ARG A 59 0.88 -6.84 -1.86
N MET A 60 0.83 -5.58 -2.26
CA MET A 60 0.26 -4.49 -1.47
C MET A 60 -1.03 -4.03 -2.15
N ILE A 61 -2.13 -3.99 -1.39
CA ILE A 61 -3.43 -3.53 -1.86
C ILE A 61 -4.02 -2.50 -0.91
N LEU A 62 -4.65 -1.45 -1.43
CA LEU A 62 -5.43 -0.50 -0.64
C LEU A 62 -6.75 -0.21 -1.32
N ARG A 63 -7.84 -0.39 -0.58
CA ARG A 63 -9.18 0.05 -0.96
C ARG A 63 -9.56 1.30 -0.16
N GLN A 64 -10.11 2.30 -0.84
CA GLN A 64 -10.60 3.52 -0.20
C GLN A 64 -11.84 3.20 0.64
N SER A 65 -11.85 3.61 1.92
CA SER A 65 -12.93 3.29 2.86
C SER A 65 -14.30 3.83 2.42
N THR A 66 -14.34 4.93 1.67
CA THR A 66 -15.60 5.58 1.25
C THR A 66 -16.21 4.94 -0.01
N THR A 67 -15.39 4.51 -0.96
CA THR A 67 -15.88 4.10 -2.30
C THR A 67 -15.54 2.65 -2.67
N GLY A 68 -14.67 1.98 -1.89
CA GLY A 68 -14.14 0.66 -2.23
C GLY A 68 -13.15 0.64 -3.39
N LYS A 69 -12.90 1.79 -4.05
CA LYS A 69 -11.94 1.89 -5.16
C LYS A 69 -10.55 1.47 -4.72
N ILE A 70 -9.89 0.67 -5.58
CA ILE A 70 -8.50 0.29 -5.40
C ILE A 70 -7.62 1.49 -5.77
N ILE A 71 -6.73 1.87 -4.86
CA ILE A 71 -5.80 3.01 -5.03
C ILE A 71 -4.36 2.53 -5.20
N ILE A 72 -4.02 1.45 -4.50
CA ILE A 72 -2.73 0.77 -4.56
C ILE A 72 -3.03 -0.70 -4.83
N ASN A 73 -2.38 -1.27 -5.84
CA ASN A 73 -2.41 -2.71 -6.12
C ASN A 73 -1.19 -3.07 -6.96
N PHE A 74 -0.13 -3.55 -6.32
CA PHE A 74 1.07 -4.01 -7.02
C PHE A 74 1.79 -5.12 -6.24
N ARG A 75 2.53 -5.95 -6.96
CA ARG A 75 3.37 -7.00 -6.34
C ARG A 75 4.52 -6.38 -5.55
N ILE A 76 4.80 -6.92 -4.38
CA ILE A 76 6.03 -6.58 -3.66
C ILE A 76 7.21 -7.12 -4.47
N TYR A 77 8.22 -6.28 -4.66
CA TYR A 77 9.37 -6.56 -5.52
C TYR A 77 10.70 -6.27 -4.78
N PRO A 78 11.81 -6.90 -5.18
CA PRO A 78 13.10 -6.77 -4.47
C PRO A 78 13.60 -5.34 -4.25
N GLY A 79 13.27 -4.42 -5.15
CA GLY A 79 13.67 -3.01 -5.10
C GLY A 79 12.75 -2.08 -4.30
N LEU A 80 11.66 -2.59 -3.70
CA LEU A 80 10.75 -1.78 -2.90
C LEU A 80 11.45 -1.35 -1.61
N SER A 81 11.61 -0.03 -1.44
CA SER A 81 12.31 0.56 -0.29
C SER A 81 11.44 1.63 0.39
N PRO A 82 10.72 1.28 1.48
CA PRO A 82 9.91 2.22 2.23
C PRO A 82 10.77 3.13 3.12
N THR A 83 10.40 4.40 3.20
CA THR A 83 11.08 5.41 4.03
C THR A 83 10.12 6.04 5.02
N LEU A 84 10.58 6.29 6.25
CA LEU A 84 9.85 7.11 7.22
C LEU A 84 10.19 8.59 7.01
N GLY A 85 9.16 9.41 6.91
CA GLY A 85 9.26 10.85 6.74
C GLY A 85 8.61 11.62 7.89
N LYS A 86 8.61 12.94 7.77
CA LYS A 86 7.94 13.85 8.72
C LYS A 86 6.43 13.59 8.73
N LYS A 87 5.75 13.97 9.83
CA LYS A 87 4.29 13.85 10.00
C LYS A 87 3.78 12.41 9.89
N ASN A 88 4.51 11.46 10.48
CA ASN A 88 4.16 10.04 10.50
C ASN A 88 3.87 9.51 9.08
N ALA A 89 4.75 9.84 8.14
CA ALA A 89 4.58 9.46 6.74
C ALA A 89 5.47 8.26 6.38
N VAL A 90 4.93 7.33 5.60
CA VAL A 90 5.71 6.29 4.91
C VAL A 90 5.65 6.58 3.42
N SER A 91 6.80 6.66 2.76
CA SER A 91 6.89 6.91 1.31
C SER A 91 7.62 5.77 0.61
N PHE A 92 7.15 5.39 -0.59
CA PHE A 92 7.76 4.37 -1.43
C PHE A 92 7.35 4.57 -2.90
N ILE A 93 8.03 3.86 -3.81
CA ILE A 93 7.64 3.73 -5.21
C ILE A 93 6.87 2.42 -5.38
N GLY A 94 5.67 2.49 -5.94
CA GLY A 94 4.87 1.33 -6.35
C GLY A 94 4.67 1.32 -7.87
N HIS A 95 3.79 0.44 -8.34
CA HIS A 95 3.46 0.33 -9.77
C HIS A 95 1.98 0.59 -10.03
N GLY A 96 1.68 1.27 -11.15
CA GLY A 96 0.35 1.43 -11.68
C GLY A 96 -0.13 0.18 -12.43
N GLU A 97 -1.40 0.19 -12.84
CA GLU A 97 -1.97 -0.89 -13.67
C GLU A 97 -1.26 -1.04 -15.02
N ASP A 98 -0.70 0.06 -15.53
CA ASP A 98 0.11 0.12 -16.75
C ASP A 98 1.60 -0.22 -16.51
N GLY A 99 1.97 -0.59 -15.28
CA GLY A 99 3.35 -0.84 -14.88
C GLY A 99 4.18 0.43 -14.60
N ALA A 100 3.60 1.62 -14.73
CA ALA A 100 4.32 2.86 -14.48
C ALA A 100 4.75 2.97 -13.00
N ALA A 101 5.97 3.47 -12.76
CA ALA A 101 6.45 3.74 -11.41
C ALA A 101 5.71 4.94 -10.82
N ILE A 102 5.09 4.74 -9.66
CA ILE A 102 4.26 5.75 -8.98
C ILE A 102 4.79 6.01 -7.57
N PRO A 103 5.18 7.25 -7.23
CA PRO A 103 5.47 7.62 -5.86
C PRO A 103 4.19 7.71 -5.02
N TYR A 104 4.20 7.01 -3.89
CA TYR A 104 3.14 7.03 -2.89
C TYR A 104 3.65 7.61 -1.58
N MET A 105 2.76 8.27 -0.85
CA MET A 105 2.97 8.74 0.53
C MET A 105 1.75 8.39 1.37
N LEU A 106 1.97 7.70 2.47
CA LEU A 106 0.95 7.25 3.40
C LEU A 106 1.13 7.99 4.71
N ARG A 107 0.07 8.60 5.25
CA ARG A 107 0.12 9.29 6.55
C ARG A 107 -0.73 8.58 7.58
N PHE A 108 -0.14 8.40 8.75
CA PHE A 108 -0.75 7.67 9.85
C PHE A 108 -1.09 8.62 11.00
N SER A 109 -2.20 8.33 11.68
CA SER A 109 -2.57 9.06 12.89
C SER A 109 -1.58 8.77 14.01
N LYS A 110 -1.11 7.52 14.11
CA LYS A 110 -0.13 7.08 15.10
C LYS A 110 1.23 6.84 14.43
N PRO A 111 2.34 7.34 15.00
CA PRO A 111 3.68 7.07 14.48
C PRO A 111 4.04 5.58 14.42
N GLU A 112 3.51 4.81 15.37
CA GLU A 112 3.79 3.37 15.50
C GLU A 112 3.25 2.59 14.30
N ASP A 113 2.04 2.92 13.83
CA ASP A 113 1.41 2.31 12.65
C ASP A 113 2.30 2.42 11.40
N GLY A 114 2.92 3.59 11.19
CA GLY A 114 3.83 3.81 10.07
C GLY A 114 5.14 3.03 10.21
N SER A 115 5.66 2.96 11.43
CA SER A 115 6.90 2.21 11.72
C SER A 115 6.70 0.69 11.55
N GLU A 116 5.56 0.17 12.01
CA GLU A 116 5.18 -1.23 11.88
C GLU A 116 4.95 -1.59 10.41
N LEU A 117 4.25 -0.74 9.66
CA LEU A 117 4.06 -0.95 8.23
C LEU A 117 5.42 -1.01 7.51
N LYS A 118 6.31 -0.04 7.77
CA LYS A 118 7.65 -0.02 7.16
C LYS A 118 8.39 -1.34 7.44
N ALA A 119 8.46 -1.75 8.70
CA ALA A 119 9.15 -2.98 9.09
C ALA A 119 8.54 -4.23 8.44
N THR A 120 7.22 -4.26 8.27
CA THR A 120 6.54 -5.37 7.60
C THR A 120 6.82 -5.38 6.09
N ILE A 121 6.81 -4.22 5.42
CA ILE A 121 7.20 -4.13 4.01
C ILE A 121 8.63 -4.65 3.82
N GLU A 122 9.58 -4.24 4.66
CA GLU A 122 10.97 -4.70 4.57
C GLU A 122 11.12 -6.22 4.74
N ARG A 123 10.35 -6.80 5.67
CA ARG A 123 10.29 -8.25 5.88
C ARG A 123 9.75 -8.99 4.65
N GLU A 124 8.65 -8.50 4.08
CA GLU A 124 8.07 -9.12 2.89
C GLU A 124 8.98 -8.96 1.67
N VAL A 125 9.69 -7.84 1.54
CA VAL A 125 10.72 -7.64 0.50
C VAL A 125 11.89 -8.62 0.66
N ALA A 126 12.38 -8.82 1.87
CA ALA A 126 13.43 -9.81 2.14
C ALA A 126 12.98 -11.22 1.74
N ALA A 127 11.76 -11.59 2.09
CA ALA A 127 11.24 -12.91 1.78
C ALA A 127 10.90 -13.11 0.29
N VAL A 128 10.71 -12.03 -0.50
CA VAL A 128 10.67 -12.11 -1.97
C VAL A 128 12.06 -12.40 -2.52
N LYS A 129 13.10 -11.73 -2.03
CA LYS A 129 14.48 -11.93 -2.48
C LYS A 129 15.00 -13.35 -2.22
N GLU A 130 14.59 -13.97 -1.12
CA GLU A 130 14.98 -15.35 -0.78
C GLU A 130 14.30 -16.42 -1.64
N ALA A 131 13.19 -16.06 -2.30
CA ALA A 131 12.40 -16.98 -3.13
C ALA A 131 12.77 -16.91 -4.62
N GLU A 132 13.62 -15.96 -5.02
CA GLU A 132 14.23 -15.85 -6.36
C GLU A 132 15.51 -16.68 -6.46
#